data_AF-A0A7X7FAY8-F1
#
_entry.id   AF-A0A7X7FAY8-F1
#
_cell.length_a   1.000
_cell.length_b   1.000
_cell.length_c   1.000
_cell.angle_alpha   90.00
_cell.angle_beta   90.00
_cell.angle_gamma   90.00
#
_symmetry.space_group_name_H-M   'P 1'
#
loop_
_entity.id
_entity.type
_entity.pdbx_description
1 polymer ?
#
loop_
_entity_poly.entity_id
_entity_poly.type
_entity_poly.pdbx_seq_one_letter_code
_entity_poly.pdbx_strand_id
1 'polypeptide(L)'
;MKIAVVADIHRMAPGGVTCGKRMGGRAVPLLKAALAAIAARGDVAAICVAGDCVDKPGDLDGLRELQAVLEGCARQPFVAIPGNHDPAPEVFHAIVPKRKWLDVEGVRIVPFWDEERPGWNAERTEASFLSGDALCRGFAGMKVFLQHVPLFPSGAPGVKYAYLNADAAVASMKRNGAVLAISGHQHEGVPLLRRDGLSFVCAPALCEPPFRFLVLEIAADGRIGAEEVSLQSAVSGA
;
A
#
# COMPACT_ATOMS: atom_id res chain seq x y z
N MET A 1 -2.77 -17.23 -4.51
CA MET A 1 -2.68 -16.47 -3.25
C MET A 1 -3.48 -15.17 -3.38
N LYS A 2 -4.08 -14.66 -2.30
CA LYS A 2 -4.65 -13.30 -2.28
C LYS A 2 -3.98 -12.40 -1.24
N ILE A 3 -3.81 -11.12 -1.56
CA ILE A 3 -3.29 -10.07 -0.67
C ILE A 3 -4.32 -8.95 -0.61
N ALA A 4 -4.62 -8.44 0.59
CA ALA A 4 -5.41 -7.22 0.72
C ALA A 4 -4.51 -5.99 0.76
N VAL A 5 -4.94 -4.87 0.15
CA VAL A 5 -4.21 -3.59 0.16
C VAL A 5 -5.11 -2.51 0.71
N VAL A 6 -4.68 -1.89 1.80
CA VAL A 6 -5.29 -0.72 2.43
C VAL A 6 -4.31 0.45 2.25
N ALA A 7 -4.80 1.62 1.87
CA ALA A 7 -3.96 2.79 1.62
C ALA A 7 -4.65 4.07 2.13
N ASP A 8 -3.85 5.10 2.40
CA ASP A 8 -4.31 6.48 2.65
C ASP A 8 -5.43 6.51 3.70
N ILE A 9 -5.10 6.02 4.89
CA ILE A 9 -6.00 5.95 6.05
C ILE A 9 -6.21 7.35 6.63
N HIS A 10 -5.18 8.20 6.55
CA HIS A 10 -5.17 9.59 7.01
C HIS A 10 -5.89 9.82 8.33
N ARG A 11 -5.49 9.08 9.37
CA ARG A 11 -6.07 9.26 10.69
C ARG A 11 -5.93 10.70 11.14
N MET A 12 -7.04 11.21 11.65
CA MET A 12 -7.17 12.49 12.34
C MET A 12 -7.89 12.28 13.66
N ALA A 13 -7.93 13.32 14.50
CA ALA A 13 -8.81 13.35 15.67
C ALA A 13 -10.30 13.13 15.27
N PRO A 14 -11.15 12.64 16.19
CA PRO A 14 -12.58 12.45 15.93
C PRO A 14 -13.25 13.70 15.34
N GLY A 15 -14.10 13.49 14.33
CA GLY A 15 -14.72 14.58 13.56
C GLY A 15 -13.81 15.26 12.53
N GLY A 16 -12.55 14.86 12.43
CA GLY A 16 -11.60 15.38 11.43
C GLY A 16 -12.06 15.08 10.00
N VAL A 17 -12.25 16.14 9.23
CA VAL A 17 -12.54 16.08 7.79
C VAL A 17 -11.67 17.11 7.06
N THR A 18 -11.05 16.71 5.96
CA THR A 18 -10.28 17.61 5.09
C THR A 18 -10.63 17.40 3.62
N CYS A 19 -10.28 18.39 2.78
CA CYS A 19 -10.50 18.35 1.32
C CYS A 19 -11.95 18.05 0.89
N GLY A 20 -12.94 18.26 1.78
CA GLY A 20 -14.37 18.01 1.53
C GLY A 20 -14.80 16.53 1.47
N LYS A 21 -13.85 15.58 1.46
CA LYS A 21 -14.13 14.14 1.28
C LYS A 21 -13.27 13.20 2.13
N ARG A 22 -12.13 13.68 2.67
CA ARG A 22 -11.21 12.87 3.48
C ARG A 22 -11.76 12.76 4.90
N MET A 23 -12.29 11.60 5.26
CA MET A 23 -12.96 11.36 6.55
C MET A 23 -11.97 10.83 7.61
N GLY A 24 -10.89 11.55 7.87
CA GLY A 24 -9.80 11.09 8.74
C GLY A 24 -10.21 10.80 10.19
N GLY A 25 -11.24 11.48 10.71
CA GLY A 25 -11.83 11.18 12.01
C GLY A 25 -12.58 9.84 12.08
N ARG A 26 -12.80 9.18 10.94
CA ARG A 26 -13.37 7.82 10.82
C ARG A 26 -12.31 6.76 10.51
N ALA A 27 -11.03 7.11 10.49
CA ALA A 27 -9.94 6.20 10.12
C ALA A 27 -9.93 4.89 10.92
N VAL A 28 -10.05 4.97 12.26
CA VAL A 28 -10.05 3.80 13.14
C VAL A 28 -11.23 2.85 12.88
N PRO A 29 -12.51 3.29 12.91
CA PRO A 29 -13.61 2.40 12.59
C PRO A 29 -13.57 1.86 11.15
N LEU A 30 -13.10 2.67 10.18
CA LEU A 30 -12.92 2.21 8.80
C LEU A 30 -11.85 1.11 8.69
N LEU A 31 -10.70 1.29 9.35
CA LEU A 31 -9.64 0.28 9.36
C LEU A 31 -10.13 -1.02 10.03
N LYS A 32 -10.82 -0.92 11.18
CA LYS A 32 -11.43 -2.10 11.83
C LYS A 32 -12.42 -2.81 10.90
N ALA A 33 -13.27 -2.07 10.21
CA ALA A 33 -14.21 -2.65 9.25
C ALA A 33 -13.51 -3.31 8.06
N ALA A 34 -12.45 -2.69 7.52
CA ALA A 34 -11.63 -3.29 6.46
C ALA A 34 -10.99 -4.60 6.93
N LEU A 35 -10.34 -4.60 8.10
CA LEU A 35 -9.70 -5.80 8.67
C LEU A 35 -10.72 -6.91 8.96
N ALA A 36 -11.91 -6.57 9.46
CA ALA A 36 -12.99 -7.53 9.68
C ALA A 36 -13.49 -8.12 8.35
N ALA A 37 -13.69 -7.28 7.33
CA ALA A 37 -14.08 -7.72 5.99
C ALA A 37 -13.02 -8.64 5.37
N ILE A 38 -11.74 -8.28 5.48
CA ILE A 38 -10.60 -9.10 5.02
C ILE A 38 -10.57 -10.45 5.73
N ALA A 39 -10.72 -10.46 7.06
CA ALA A 39 -10.73 -11.69 7.85
C ALA A 39 -11.91 -12.60 7.49
N ALA A 40 -13.10 -12.03 7.26
CA ALA A 40 -14.30 -12.79 6.90
C ALA A 40 -14.20 -13.53 5.56
N ARG A 41 -13.30 -13.12 4.66
CA ARG A 41 -13.09 -13.81 3.38
C ARG A 41 -12.43 -15.18 3.55
N GLY A 42 -11.58 -15.35 4.56
CA GLY A 42 -10.86 -16.60 4.82
C GLY A 42 -9.80 -17.00 3.80
N ASP A 43 -9.67 -16.27 2.68
CA ASP A 43 -8.78 -16.59 1.55
C ASP A 43 -7.65 -15.57 1.31
N VAL A 44 -7.56 -14.54 2.15
CA VAL A 44 -6.49 -13.53 2.12
C VAL A 44 -5.32 -14.00 2.98
N ALA A 45 -4.13 -14.05 2.39
CA ALA A 45 -2.92 -14.57 3.01
C ALA A 45 -2.07 -13.47 3.70
N ALA A 46 -2.14 -12.22 3.22
CA ALA A 46 -1.39 -11.10 3.78
C ALA A 46 -2.09 -9.75 3.55
N ILE A 47 -1.69 -8.74 4.31
CA ILE A 47 -2.17 -7.35 4.17
C ILE A 47 -0.99 -6.41 3.88
N CYS A 48 -1.14 -5.54 2.89
CA CYS A 48 -0.26 -4.42 2.62
C CYS A 48 -0.93 -3.12 3.05
N VAL A 49 -0.25 -2.31 3.87
CA VAL A 49 -0.65 -0.93 4.18
C VAL A 49 0.26 0.02 3.41
N ALA A 50 -0.29 0.65 2.37
CA ALA A 50 0.48 1.39 1.36
C ALA A 50 0.63 2.90 1.67
N GLY A 51 0.99 3.24 2.90
CA GLY A 51 1.31 4.61 3.31
C GLY A 51 0.12 5.49 3.63
N ASP A 52 0.47 6.71 4.06
CA ASP A 52 -0.42 7.76 4.55
C ASP A 52 -1.36 7.25 5.65
N CYS A 53 -0.76 6.70 6.70
CA CYS A 53 -1.48 6.19 7.87
C CYS A 53 -2.13 7.34 8.65
N VAL A 54 -1.38 8.42 8.90
CA VAL A 54 -1.87 9.64 9.56
C VAL A 54 -2.00 10.80 8.58
N ASP A 55 -2.82 11.81 8.90
CA ASP A 55 -2.98 13.01 8.06
C ASP A 55 -1.83 14.02 8.24
N LYS A 56 -1.14 13.97 9.38
CA LYS A 56 -0.03 14.87 9.70
C LYS A 56 1.13 14.09 10.31
N PRO A 57 2.38 14.39 9.93
CA PRO A 57 3.55 13.64 10.43
C PRO A 57 3.78 13.80 11.93
N GLY A 58 3.17 14.80 12.58
CA GLY A 58 3.24 14.98 14.03
C GLY A 58 2.27 14.12 14.83
N ASP A 59 1.31 13.43 14.21
CA ASP A 59 0.28 12.66 14.90
C ASP A 59 0.78 11.26 15.32
N LEU A 60 1.81 11.23 16.17
CA LEU A 60 2.42 9.98 16.62
C LEU A 60 1.48 9.11 17.45
N ASP A 61 0.57 9.72 18.21
CA ASP A 61 -0.43 8.99 18.98
C ASP A 61 -1.49 8.36 18.08
N GLY A 62 -1.88 9.06 17.01
CA GLY A 62 -2.70 8.49 15.96
C GLY A 62 -2.04 7.31 15.26
N LEU A 63 -0.74 7.42 14.98
CA LEU A 63 0.00 6.31 14.38
C LEU A 63 0.08 5.09 15.33
N ARG A 64 0.31 5.32 16.64
CA ARG A 64 0.27 4.24 17.66
C ARG A 64 -1.10 3.60 17.75
N GLU A 65 -2.17 4.40 17.70
CA GLU A 65 -3.54 3.91 17.71
C GLU A 65 -3.82 3.00 16.51
N LEU A 66 -3.43 3.40 15.29
CA LEU A 66 -3.57 2.57 14.09
C LEU A 66 -2.74 1.29 14.17
N GLN A 67 -1.50 1.38 14.69
CA GLN A 67 -0.65 0.20 14.89
C GLN A 67 -1.30 -0.79 15.86
N ALA A 68 -1.84 -0.32 16.98
CA ALA A 68 -2.56 -1.16 17.94
C ALA A 68 -3.80 -1.82 17.32
N VAL A 69 -4.51 -1.11 16.41
CA VAL A 69 -5.62 -1.68 15.64
C VAL A 69 -5.13 -2.78 14.70
N LEU A 70 -4.04 -2.55 13.95
CA LEU A 70 -3.47 -3.57 13.07
C LEU A 70 -3.05 -4.83 13.84
N GLU A 71 -2.32 -4.68 14.94
CA GLU A 71 -1.88 -5.81 15.78
C GLU A 71 -3.06 -6.53 16.46
N GLY A 72 -4.07 -5.79 16.91
CA GLY A 72 -5.21 -6.36 17.63
C GLY A 72 -6.29 -6.96 16.74
N CYS A 73 -6.44 -6.50 15.49
CA CYS A 73 -7.56 -6.87 14.62
C CYS A 73 -7.14 -7.64 13.35
N ALA A 74 -5.91 -7.45 12.83
CA ALA A 74 -5.47 -8.20 11.66
C ALA A 74 -5.31 -9.69 12.01
N ARG A 75 -5.86 -10.58 11.17
CA ARG A 75 -5.69 -12.04 11.31
C ARG A 75 -4.57 -12.57 10.43
N GLN A 76 -4.17 -11.79 9.43
CA GLN A 76 -3.09 -12.08 8.50
C GLN A 76 -1.81 -11.34 8.91
N PRO A 77 -0.63 -11.85 8.53
CA PRO A 77 0.59 -11.04 8.58
C PRO A 77 0.43 -9.81 7.69
N PHE A 78 0.97 -8.68 8.15
CA PHE A 78 0.93 -7.44 7.40
C PHE A 78 2.31 -6.79 7.27
N VAL A 79 2.46 -6.01 6.20
CA VAL A 79 3.56 -5.07 5.99
C VAL A 79 2.98 -3.68 5.81
N ALA A 80 3.53 -2.70 6.52
CA ALA A 80 3.13 -1.31 6.44
C ALA A 80 4.35 -0.45 6.11
N ILE A 81 4.15 0.49 5.18
CA ILE A 81 5.14 1.49 4.80
C ILE A 81 4.60 2.89 5.10
N PRO A 82 5.46 3.88 5.40
CA PRO A 82 5.07 5.28 5.45
C PRO A 82 4.74 5.84 4.05
N GLY A 83 3.83 6.81 4.02
CA GLY A 83 3.64 7.73 2.90
C GLY A 83 4.18 9.14 3.20
N ASN A 84 3.83 10.12 2.37
CA ASN A 84 4.33 11.50 2.52
C ASN A 84 3.65 12.29 3.67
N HIS A 85 2.48 11.84 4.15
CA HIS A 85 1.83 12.41 5.32
C HIS A 85 2.29 11.79 6.65
N ASP A 86 2.97 10.65 6.60
CA ASP A 86 3.51 9.97 7.77
C ASP A 86 4.82 10.64 8.26
N PRO A 87 5.23 10.41 9.51
CA PRO A 87 6.55 10.82 9.99
C PRO A 87 7.67 10.25 9.11
N ALA A 88 8.88 10.84 9.22
CA ALA A 88 10.08 10.30 8.57
C ALA A 88 10.24 8.78 8.85
N PRO A 89 10.74 7.98 7.89
CA PRO A 89 10.75 6.51 8.01
C PRO A 89 11.35 5.97 9.31
N GLU A 90 12.38 6.62 9.85
CA GLU A 90 13.02 6.24 11.12
C GLU A 90 12.04 6.40 12.31
N VAL A 91 11.27 7.48 12.32
CA VAL A 91 10.27 7.77 13.35
C VAL A 91 9.05 6.87 13.17
N PHE A 92 8.58 6.69 11.94
CA PHE A 92 7.49 5.78 11.62
C PHE A 92 7.83 4.35 12.11
N HIS A 93 9.02 3.87 11.79
CA HIS A 93 9.44 2.51 12.14
C HIS A 93 9.83 2.29 13.60
N ALA A 94 9.94 3.35 14.40
CA ALA A 94 10.00 3.25 15.84
C ALA A 94 8.64 2.86 16.47
N ILE A 95 7.53 3.08 15.74
CA ILE A 95 6.16 2.75 16.16
C ILE A 95 5.63 1.53 15.39
N VAL A 96 5.79 1.52 14.06
CA VAL A 96 5.29 0.47 13.17
C VAL A 96 6.44 -0.49 12.81
N PRO A 97 6.37 -1.79 13.19
CA PRO A 97 7.45 -2.73 12.97
C PRO A 97 7.97 -2.77 11.53
N LYS A 98 9.25 -2.44 11.36
CA LYS A 98 9.91 -2.47 10.06
C LYS A 98 10.05 -3.90 9.57
N ARG A 99 9.47 -4.20 8.41
CA ARG A 99 9.73 -5.45 7.67
C ARG A 99 10.61 -5.15 6.47
N LYS A 100 11.71 -5.88 6.33
CA LYS A 100 12.53 -5.83 5.11
C LYS A 100 11.86 -6.55 3.94
N TRP A 101 11.08 -7.58 4.24
CA TRP A 101 10.20 -8.28 3.31
C TRP A 101 9.13 -9.07 4.10
N LEU A 102 8.15 -9.60 3.38
CA LEU A 102 7.19 -10.57 3.91
C LEU A 102 7.06 -11.73 2.91
N ASP A 103 7.42 -12.94 3.35
CA ASP A 103 7.25 -14.16 2.55
C ASP A 103 5.93 -14.83 2.94
N VAL A 104 5.10 -15.16 1.95
CA VAL A 104 3.80 -15.80 2.13
C VAL A 104 3.43 -16.57 0.86
N GLU A 105 3.04 -17.84 1.00
CA GLU A 105 2.59 -18.71 -0.10
C GLU A 105 3.48 -18.68 -1.38
N GLY A 106 4.80 -18.69 -1.21
CA GLY A 106 5.73 -18.66 -2.34
C GLY A 106 5.87 -17.30 -3.03
N VAL A 107 5.37 -16.24 -2.40
CA VAL A 107 5.52 -14.85 -2.84
C VAL A 107 6.28 -14.04 -1.80
N ARG A 108 7.17 -13.17 -2.25
CA ARG A 108 7.89 -12.21 -1.42
C ARG A 108 7.39 -10.79 -1.70
N ILE A 109 6.86 -10.13 -0.68
CA ILE A 109 6.51 -8.72 -0.72
C ILE A 109 7.73 -7.92 -0.26
N VAL A 110 8.21 -7.02 -1.12
CA VAL A 110 9.38 -6.16 -0.90
C VAL A 110 8.91 -4.72 -0.77
N PRO A 111 8.90 -4.13 0.46
CA PRO A 111 8.58 -2.73 0.67
C PRO A 111 9.72 -1.81 0.27
N PHE A 112 9.36 -0.65 -0.28
CA PHE A 112 10.25 0.46 -0.62
C PHE A 112 9.83 1.73 0.11
N TRP A 113 10.82 2.52 0.53
CA TRP A 113 10.66 3.83 1.15
C TRP A 113 11.39 4.85 0.28
N ASP A 114 10.79 5.13 -0.87
CA ASP A 114 11.39 6.01 -1.86
C ASP A 114 11.16 7.48 -1.48
N GLU A 115 12.13 8.33 -1.81
CA GLU A 115 12.14 9.72 -1.37
C GLU A 115 11.08 10.53 -2.11
N GLU A 116 10.38 11.40 -1.38
CA GLU A 116 9.48 12.38 -1.99
C GLU A 116 10.27 13.37 -2.87
N ARG A 117 9.62 13.78 -3.95
CA ARG A 117 10.09 14.75 -4.93
C ARG A 117 8.99 15.79 -5.18
N PRO A 118 9.34 16.98 -5.70
CA PRO A 118 8.38 18.04 -5.96
C PRO A 118 7.14 17.57 -6.74
N GLY A 119 5.98 18.12 -6.34
CA GLY A 119 4.69 17.73 -6.92
C GLY A 119 4.19 16.37 -6.43
N TRP A 120 4.56 15.98 -5.20
CA TRP A 120 4.14 14.71 -4.58
C TRP A 120 4.56 13.48 -5.40
N ASN A 121 5.70 13.59 -6.08
CA ASN A 121 6.30 12.51 -6.85
C ASN A 121 7.31 11.75 -5.99
N ALA A 122 7.89 10.69 -6.55
CA ALA A 122 8.98 9.96 -5.89
C ALA A 122 10.18 9.74 -6.80
N GLU A 123 11.30 9.38 -6.22
CA GLU A 123 12.45 8.85 -6.93
C GLU A 123 13.05 7.65 -6.19
N ARG A 124 13.31 6.56 -6.91
CA ARG A 124 14.02 5.41 -6.35
C ARG A 124 15.51 5.66 -6.41
N THR A 125 16.14 5.82 -5.26
CA THR A 125 17.60 6.07 -5.19
C THR A 125 18.41 4.83 -5.56
N GLU A 126 19.68 5.00 -5.89
CA GLU A 126 20.59 3.87 -6.14
C GLU A 126 20.68 2.92 -4.93
N ALA A 127 20.74 3.47 -3.72
CA ALA A 127 20.72 2.67 -2.49
C ALA A 127 19.43 1.84 -2.36
N SER A 128 18.29 2.42 -2.71
CA SER A 128 16.99 1.75 -2.73
C SER A 128 16.96 0.61 -3.77
N PHE A 129 17.52 0.83 -4.97
CA PHE A 129 17.70 -0.22 -5.98
C PHE A 129 18.58 -1.37 -5.49
N LEU A 130 19.76 -1.07 -4.95
CA LEU A 130 20.69 -2.08 -4.45
C LEU A 130 20.08 -2.89 -3.31
N SER A 131 19.34 -2.23 -2.41
CA SER A 131 18.61 -2.90 -1.34
C SER A 131 17.54 -3.84 -1.90
N GLY A 132 16.68 -3.37 -2.82
CA GLY A 132 15.65 -4.18 -3.46
C GLY A 132 16.22 -5.40 -4.20
N ASP A 133 17.30 -5.20 -4.98
CA ASP A 133 18.00 -6.27 -5.69
C ASP A 133 18.56 -7.32 -4.71
N ALA A 134 19.17 -6.87 -3.60
CA ALA A 134 19.67 -7.77 -2.57
C ALA A 134 18.56 -8.59 -1.89
N LEU A 135 17.39 -7.98 -1.67
CA LEU A 135 16.23 -8.63 -1.07
C LEU A 135 15.55 -9.64 -2.00
N CYS A 136 15.68 -9.47 -3.31
CA CYS A 136 15.16 -10.39 -4.31
C CYS A 136 16.10 -11.57 -4.59
N ARG A 137 17.41 -11.39 -4.37
CA ARG A 137 18.45 -12.37 -4.68
C ARG A 137 18.22 -13.70 -3.95
N GLY A 138 18.29 -14.80 -4.69
CA GLY A 138 18.17 -16.16 -4.15
C GLY A 138 16.74 -16.58 -3.78
N PHE A 139 15.74 -15.70 -3.89
CA PHE A 139 14.34 -16.10 -3.72
C PHE A 139 13.78 -16.64 -5.04
N ALA A 140 13.33 -17.90 -5.05
CA ALA A 140 12.83 -18.54 -6.26
C ALA A 140 11.38 -18.15 -6.62
N GLY A 141 10.57 -17.74 -5.64
CA GLY A 141 9.16 -17.41 -5.82
C GLY A 141 8.91 -16.07 -6.53
N MET A 142 7.63 -15.71 -6.69
CA MET A 142 7.23 -14.43 -7.28
C MET A 142 7.50 -13.26 -6.33
N LYS A 143 7.81 -12.07 -6.86
CA LYS A 143 8.03 -10.87 -6.04
C LYS A 143 6.92 -9.85 -6.30
N VAL A 144 6.54 -9.15 -5.24
CA VAL A 144 5.60 -8.04 -5.26
C VAL A 144 6.30 -6.84 -4.66
N PHE A 145 6.33 -5.71 -5.35
CA PHE A 145 6.93 -4.48 -4.86
C PHE A 145 5.82 -3.60 -4.26
N LEU A 146 6.06 -3.07 -3.07
CA LEU A 146 5.15 -2.20 -2.35
C LEU A 146 5.83 -0.85 -2.12
N GLN A 147 5.23 0.23 -2.61
CA GLN A 147 5.69 1.60 -2.42
C GLN A 147 4.48 2.52 -2.22
N HIS A 148 4.67 3.73 -1.72
CA HIS A 148 3.54 4.64 -1.50
C HIS A 148 3.11 5.32 -2.81
N VAL A 149 4.02 6.07 -3.45
CA VAL A 149 3.73 6.79 -4.70
C VAL A 149 3.43 5.79 -5.85
N PRO A 150 2.53 6.12 -6.80
CA PRO A 150 2.22 5.24 -7.93
C PRO A 150 3.45 4.92 -8.78
N LEU A 151 3.85 3.65 -8.80
CA LEU A 151 4.84 3.15 -9.76
C LEU A 151 4.12 2.54 -10.95
N PHE A 152 4.15 3.26 -12.06
CA PHE A 152 3.62 2.81 -13.35
C PHE A 152 4.64 3.11 -14.45
N PRO A 153 4.61 2.38 -15.59
CA PRO A 153 5.38 2.75 -16.76
C PRO A 153 5.07 4.18 -17.22
N SER A 154 6.08 4.89 -17.73
CA SER A 154 5.90 6.26 -18.21
C SER A 154 4.76 6.36 -19.25
N GLY A 155 3.92 7.39 -19.10
CA GLY A 155 2.74 7.62 -19.93
C GLY A 155 1.53 6.74 -19.64
N ALA A 156 1.53 5.98 -18.53
CA ALA A 156 0.36 5.19 -18.13
C ALA A 156 -0.89 6.08 -17.94
N PRO A 157 -2.06 5.71 -18.49
CA PRO A 157 -3.26 6.53 -18.43
C PRO A 157 -3.80 6.62 -17.00
N GLY A 158 -4.29 7.80 -16.63
CA GLY A 158 -4.95 8.02 -15.33
C GLY A 158 -4.00 8.15 -14.13
N VAL A 159 -2.68 8.10 -14.34
CA VAL A 159 -1.68 8.29 -13.29
C VAL A 159 -1.31 9.77 -13.17
N LYS A 160 -1.53 10.38 -11.99
CA LYS A 160 -1.30 11.80 -11.70
C LYS A 160 0.06 12.08 -11.06
N TYR A 161 0.53 11.13 -10.25
CA TYR A 161 1.80 11.19 -9.53
C TYR A 161 2.66 10.00 -9.96
N ALA A 162 3.96 10.21 -10.11
CA ALA A 162 4.82 9.21 -10.70
C ALA A 162 6.23 9.25 -10.11
N TYR A 163 7.01 8.24 -10.49
CA TYR A 163 8.44 8.23 -10.26
C TYR A 163 9.16 9.06 -11.31
N LEU A 164 10.06 9.95 -10.88
CA LEU A 164 10.94 10.69 -11.80
C LEU A 164 11.81 9.75 -12.64
N ASN A 165 12.14 8.59 -12.08
CA ASN A 165 12.89 7.52 -12.72
C ASN A 165 12.07 6.23 -12.89
N ALA A 166 10.78 6.36 -13.25
CA ALA A 166 9.84 5.26 -13.41
C ALA A 166 10.37 4.11 -14.29
N ASP A 167 10.99 4.42 -15.42
CA ASP A 167 11.51 3.39 -16.33
C ASP A 167 12.62 2.55 -15.68
N ALA A 168 13.49 3.16 -14.87
CA ALA A 168 14.51 2.44 -14.10
C ALA A 168 13.89 1.59 -12.99
N ALA A 169 12.87 2.13 -12.31
CA ALA A 169 12.09 1.41 -11.29
C ALA A 169 11.38 0.18 -11.86
N VAL A 170 10.73 0.32 -13.02
CA VAL A 170 10.08 -0.77 -13.75
C VAL A 170 11.09 -1.78 -14.29
N ALA A 171 12.23 -1.32 -14.80
CA ALA A 171 13.31 -2.21 -15.23
C ALA A 171 13.86 -3.06 -14.07
N SER A 172 13.98 -2.49 -12.86
CA SER A 172 14.37 -3.23 -11.66
C SER A 172 13.34 -4.32 -11.30
N MET A 173 12.04 -4.04 -11.42
CA MET A 173 11.01 -5.08 -11.23
C MET A 173 11.25 -6.27 -12.16
N LYS A 174 11.43 -6.00 -13.46
CA LYS A 174 11.66 -7.03 -14.46
C LYS A 174 12.92 -7.85 -14.17
N ARG A 175 14.04 -7.18 -13.86
CA ARG A 175 15.31 -7.88 -13.52
C ARG A 175 15.17 -8.78 -12.30
N ASN A 176 14.38 -8.37 -11.31
CA ASN A 176 14.20 -9.10 -10.05
C ASN A 176 13.10 -10.17 -10.11
N GLY A 177 12.41 -10.34 -11.24
CA GLY A 177 11.30 -11.27 -11.38
C GLY A 177 10.08 -10.87 -10.55
N ALA A 178 9.89 -9.56 -10.31
CA ALA A 178 8.65 -9.07 -9.72
C ALA A 178 7.52 -9.10 -10.76
N VAL A 179 6.32 -9.47 -10.31
CA VAL A 179 5.12 -9.59 -11.17
C VAL A 179 4.13 -8.45 -10.95
N LEU A 180 4.24 -7.75 -9.83
CA LEU A 180 3.28 -6.74 -9.39
C LEU A 180 3.95 -5.61 -8.62
N ALA A 181 3.58 -4.37 -8.95
CA ALA A 181 3.79 -3.18 -8.12
C ALA A 181 2.47 -2.71 -7.50
N ILE A 182 2.48 -2.50 -6.19
CA ILE A 182 1.36 -2.01 -5.38
C ILE A 182 1.71 -0.61 -4.87
N SER A 183 0.80 0.33 -5.08
CA SER A 183 0.91 1.72 -4.61
C SER A 183 -0.36 2.22 -3.89
N GLY A 184 -0.25 3.35 -3.20
CA GLY A 184 -1.33 4.18 -2.66
C GLY A 184 -1.24 5.61 -3.21
N HIS A 185 -1.45 6.63 -2.38
CA HIS A 185 -1.19 8.05 -2.65
C HIS A 185 -2.18 8.73 -3.62
N GLN A 186 -2.50 8.11 -4.75
CA GLN A 186 -3.56 8.60 -5.62
C GLN A 186 -4.92 8.08 -5.14
N HIS A 187 -5.62 8.89 -4.35
CA HIS A 187 -6.82 8.49 -3.62
C HIS A 187 -7.96 7.91 -4.46
N GLU A 188 -8.09 8.31 -5.73
CA GLU A 188 -9.08 7.72 -6.62
C GLU A 188 -8.81 6.24 -6.93
N GLY A 189 -7.58 5.79 -6.71
CA GLY A 189 -7.03 4.55 -7.22
C GLY A 189 -6.62 4.67 -8.69
N VAL A 190 -5.88 3.68 -9.15
CA VAL A 190 -5.60 3.45 -10.58
C VAL A 190 -5.87 1.99 -10.86
N PRO A 191 -6.77 1.66 -11.82
CA PRO A 191 -7.09 0.29 -12.16
C PRO A 191 -5.85 -0.54 -12.52
N LEU A 192 -5.95 -1.85 -12.33
CA LEU A 192 -4.89 -2.81 -12.64
C LEU A 192 -4.45 -2.67 -14.10
N LEU A 193 -3.24 -2.15 -14.31
CA LEU A 193 -2.58 -2.08 -15.60
C LEU A 193 -1.70 -3.32 -15.78
N ARG A 194 -1.78 -3.96 -16.94
CA ARG A 194 -0.86 -5.02 -17.36
C ARG A 194 -0.07 -4.55 -18.56
N ARG A 195 1.25 -4.62 -18.49
CA ARG A 195 2.14 -4.19 -19.57
C ARG A 195 3.45 -4.97 -19.49
N ASP A 196 3.90 -5.52 -20.62
CA ASP A 196 5.18 -6.21 -20.77
C ASP A 196 5.44 -7.33 -19.73
N GLY A 197 4.39 -8.07 -19.36
CA GLY A 197 4.46 -9.15 -18.37
C GLY A 197 4.48 -8.70 -16.91
N LEU A 198 4.36 -7.40 -16.66
CA LEU A 198 4.25 -6.80 -15.33
C LEU A 198 2.84 -6.28 -15.07
N SER A 199 2.48 -6.20 -13.79
CA SER A 199 1.23 -5.62 -13.34
C SER A 199 1.48 -4.45 -12.38
N PHE A 200 0.60 -3.44 -12.44
CA PHE A 200 0.70 -2.22 -11.65
C PHE A 200 -0.68 -1.85 -11.14
N VAL A 201 -0.78 -1.48 -9.86
CA VAL A 201 -2.04 -1.05 -9.27
C VAL A 201 -1.80 0.02 -8.20
N CYS A 202 -2.71 0.97 -8.14
CA CYS A 202 -2.78 1.95 -7.07
C CYS A 202 -4.08 1.73 -6.30
N ALA A 203 -3.97 1.38 -5.02
CA ALA A 203 -5.11 1.23 -4.15
C ALA A 203 -5.81 2.59 -3.96
N PRO A 204 -7.16 2.60 -3.89
CA PRO A 204 -7.90 3.80 -3.52
C PRO A 204 -7.71 4.10 -2.03
N ALA A 205 -7.95 5.35 -1.66
CA ALA A 205 -7.88 5.76 -0.27
C ALA A 205 -9.01 5.14 0.56
N LEU A 206 -8.66 4.59 1.72
CA LEU A 206 -9.65 4.08 2.66
C LEU A 206 -10.49 5.21 3.27
N CYS A 207 -9.89 6.38 3.46
CA CYS A 207 -10.53 7.51 4.15
C CYS A 207 -11.55 8.30 3.30
N GLU A 208 -11.64 8.05 1.99
CA GLU A 208 -12.57 8.74 1.10
C GLU A 208 -13.73 7.82 0.71
N PRO A 209 -14.99 8.32 0.69
CA PRO A 209 -16.12 7.55 0.17
C PRO A 209 -15.84 7.04 -1.26
N PRO A 210 -16.21 5.79 -1.59
CA PRO A 210 -17.04 4.88 -0.81
C PRO A 210 -16.23 3.93 0.12
N PHE A 211 -15.10 4.40 0.65
CA PHE A 211 -14.22 3.77 1.64
C PHE A 211 -13.74 2.40 1.18
N ARG A 212 -12.72 2.41 0.32
CA ARG A 212 -12.37 1.26 -0.49
C ARG A 212 -11.01 0.68 -0.12
N PHE A 213 -10.86 -0.60 -0.39
CA PHE A 213 -9.58 -1.30 -0.36
C PHE A 213 -9.54 -2.34 -1.48
N LEU A 214 -8.36 -2.88 -1.80
CA LEU A 214 -8.22 -3.89 -2.85
C LEU A 214 -7.99 -5.28 -2.27
N VAL A 215 -8.49 -6.30 -2.95
CA VAL A 215 -8.05 -7.68 -2.82
C VAL A 215 -7.42 -8.09 -4.15
N LEU A 216 -6.13 -8.40 -4.10
CA LEU A 216 -5.33 -8.76 -5.27
C LEU A 216 -5.11 -10.27 -5.28
N GLU A 217 -5.48 -10.93 -6.38
CA GLU A 217 -5.19 -12.33 -6.60
C GLU A 217 -3.91 -12.48 -7.41
N ILE A 218 -3.02 -13.35 -6.96
CA ILE A 218 -1.79 -13.74 -7.66
C ILE A 218 -1.94 -15.22 -8.00
N ALA A 219 -2.15 -15.49 -9.28
CA ALA A 219 -2.22 -16.84 -9.82
C ALA A 219 -0.82 -17.48 -9.88
N ALA A 220 -0.77 -18.81 -9.92
CA ALA A 220 0.49 -19.56 -9.95
C ALA A 220 1.38 -19.24 -11.18
N ASP A 221 0.77 -18.78 -12.27
CA ASP A 221 1.44 -18.34 -13.51
C ASP A 221 1.83 -16.85 -13.50
N GLY A 222 1.63 -16.13 -12.39
CA GLY A 222 1.93 -14.72 -12.24
C GLY A 222 0.85 -13.77 -12.76
N ARG A 223 -0.28 -14.27 -13.30
CA ARG A 223 -1.42 -13.39 -13.63
C ARG A 223 -1.99 -12.77 -12.36
N ILE A 224 -2.21 -11.46 -12.42
CA ILE A 224 -2.80 -10.69 -11.34
C ILE A 224 -4.28 -10.48 -11.60
N GLY A 225 -5.14 -10.68 -10.61
CA GLY A 225 -6.52 -10.20 -10.55
C GLY A 225 -6.66 -9.10 -9.49
N ALA A 226 -7.62 -8.19 -9.66
CA ALA A 226 -7.89 -7.15 -8.68
C ALA A 226 -9.40 -7.03 -8.48
N GLU A 227 -9.82 -7.10 -7.23
CA GLU A 227 -11.17 -6.85 -6.75
C GLU A 227 -11.13 -5.60 -5.86
N GLU A 228 -12.04 -4.67 -6.10
CA GLU A 228 -12.23 -3.52 -5.24
C GLU A 228 -13.40 -3.78 -4.28
N VAL A 229 -13.15 -3.59 -2.99
CA VAL A 229 -14.16 -3.78 -1.93
C VAL A 229 -14.50 -2.43 -1.34
N SER A 230 -15.79 -2.09 -1.31
CA SER A 230 -16.31 -0.87 -0.68
C SER A 230 -16.94 -1.18 0.67
N LEU A 231 -16.67 -0.33 1.67
CA LEU A 231 -17.26 -0.43 3.00
C LEU A 231 -18.55 0.38 3.16
N GLN A 232 -19.10 0.97 2.10
CA GLN A 232 -20.23 1.91 2.20
C GLN A 232 -21.50 1.32 2.83
N SER A 233 -21.70 -0.01 2.76
CA SER A 233 -22.81 -0.72 3.42
C SER A 233 -22.58 -1.01 4.91
N ALA A 234 -21.34 -0.94 5.40
CA ALA A 234 -20.97 -1.34 6.76
C ALA A 234 -20.93 -0.16 7.75
N VAL A 235 -20.95 1.09 7.27
CA VAL A 235 -20.75 2.29 8.11
C VAL A 235 -21.93 3.25 8.10
N SER A 236 -23.11 2.79 7.67
CA SER A 236 -24.38 3.51 7.73
C SER A 236 -25.12 3.33 9.07
N GLY A 237 -24.50 2.70 10.08
CA GLY A 237 -25.14 2.35 11.35
C GLY A 237 -24.29 2.61 12.61
N ALA A 238 -23.37 3.58 12.56
CA ALA A 238 -22.62 4.05 13.74
C ALA A 238 -23.02 5.48 14.10
#